data_AF-A0A957FYZ4-F1
#
_entry.id   AF-A0A957FYZ4-F1
#
_cell.length_a   1.000
_cell.length_b   1.000
_cell.length_c   1.000
_cell.angle_alpha   90.00
_cell.angle_beta   90.00
_cell.angle_gamma   90.00
#
_symmetry.space_group_name_H-M   'P 1'
#
loop_
_entity.id
_entity.type
_entity.pdbx_description
1 polymer ?
#
loop_
_entity_poly.entity_id
_entity_poly.type
_entity_poly.pdbx_seq_one_letter_code
_entity_poly.pdbx_strand_id
1 'polypeptide(L)'
;AIESPYIQDQLSVQVSMAPAGSLLPGQPVTYTIIFGNSGEVPAFELNLDSDLPAELVDIAVSSSQTITQTGTAPYSWALGTLAADSGGVITVTGRIDPDLNAELNLSNTVQIYSDNALAEHSVSADVVLPEVAFAVTSATVAETDGQVTLTLNLSNPNPYADITVYYATADGTALAGQDYVAANSSVILAPGQTQTTIQIVILHNVREEEPETFTVTLVSGGGVIPAGQITVTVTITDNDLTVYGPIVTRP
;
A
#
# COMPACT_ATOMS: atom_id res chain seq x y z
N ALA A 1 24.77 33.82 48.42
CA ALA A 1 24.06 32.58 48.08
C ALA A 1 24.85 31.94 46.96
N ILE A 2 25.37 30.74 47.16
CA ILE A 2 25.96 29.97 46.06
C ILE A 2 24.76 29.29 45.43
N GLU A 3 24.32 29.75 44.27
CA GLU A 3 23.40 28.93 43.47
C GLU A 3 24.15 27.63 43.20
N SER A 4 23.61 26.51 43.68
CA SER A 4 24.09 25.21 43.23
C SER A 4 23.96 25.21 41.71
N PRO A 5 25.01 24.87 40.95
CA PRO A 5 24.88 24.77 39.52
C PRO A 5 23.79 23.74 39.25
N TYR A 6 22.70 24.19 38.63
CA TYR A 6 21.63 23.32 38.19
C TYR A 6 22.25 22.37 37.18
N ILE A 7 22.48 21.11 37.57
CA ILE A 7 23.09 20.11 36.69
C ILE A 7 22.00 19.73 35.68
N GLN A 8 22.19 20.16 34.44
CA GLN A 8 21.31 19.78 33.34
C GLN A 8 21.47 18.29 33.05
N ASP A 9 20.36 17.58 32.83
CA ASP A 9 20.39 16.19 32.40
C ASP A 9 21.09 16.09 31.03
N GLN A 10 21.91 15.06 30.83
CA GLN A 10 22.56 14.81 29.54
C GLN A 10 21.89 13.64 28.84
N LEU A 11 20.72 13.91 28.29
CA LEU A 11 19.91 12.91 27.61
C LEU A 11 20.42 12.64 26.19
N SER A 12 20.23 11.42 25.74
CA SER A 12 20.50 10.98 24.38
C SER A 12 19.39 10.06 23.89
N VAL A 13 19.09 10.14 22.60
CA VAL A 13 18.20 9.20 21.92
C VAL A 13 18.71 8.94 20.51
N GLN A 14 18.59 7.70 20.07
CA GLN A 14 18.82 7.26 18.71
C GLN A 14 17.71 6.31 18.32
N VAL A 15 17.01 6.61 17.23
CA VAL A 15 16.04 5.71 16.59
C VAL A 15 16.63 5.16 15.29
N SER A 16 16.47 3.87 15.08
CA SER A 16 16.81 3.21 13.82
C SER A 16 15.62 2.41 13.33
N MET A 17 15.56 2.17 12.01
CA MET A 17 14.48 1.45 11.36
C MET A 17 15.04 0.26 10.59
N ALA A 18 14.36 -0.88 10.68
CA ALA A 18 14.65 -2.09 9.94
C ALA A 18 13.38 -2.65 9.27
N PRO A 19 13.47 -3.17 8.04
CA PRO A 19 14.68 -3.23 7.21
C PRO A 19 15.08 -1.85 6.66
N ALA A 20 16.33 -1.73 6.21
CA ALA A 20 16.82 -0.52 5.55
C ALA A 20 16.49 -0.52 4.06
N GLY A 21 16.42 0.66 3.45
CA GLY A 21 16.07 0.85 2.04
C GLY A 21 14.58 1.10 1.84
N SER A 22 14.12 1.00 0.59
CA SER A 22 12.71 1.16 0.25
C SER A 22 11.87 0.03 0.81
N LEU A 23 10.68 0.38 1.29
CA LEU A 23 9.73 -0.52 1.92
C LEU A 23 8.51 -0.72 1.01
N LEU A 24 7.75 -1.79 1.27
CA LEU A 24 6.55 -2.17 0.54
C LEU A 24 5.32 -2.25 1.48
N PRO A 25 4.10 -2.06 0.96
CA PRO A 25 2.86 -2.31 1.71
C PRO A 25 2.83 -3.73 2.31
N GLY A 26 2.36 -3.85 3.55
CA GLY A 26 2.31 -5.11 4.31
C GLY A 26 3.64 -5.54 4.95
N GLN A 27 4.76 -4.89 4.58
CA GLN A 27 6.09 -5.26 5.08
C GLN A 27 6.20 -4.99 6.59
N PRO A 28 6.74 -5.94 7.38
CA PRO A 28 7.02 -5.70 8.78
C PRO A 28 8.16 -4.68 8.94
N VAL A 29 7.97 -3.74 9.87
CA VAL A 29 8.94 -2.70 10.22
C VAL A 29 9.25 -2.78 11.70
N THR A 30 10.50 -2.57 12.07
CA THR A 30 10.96 -2.49 13.45
C THR A 30 11.69 -1.16 13.67
N TYR A 31 11.21 -0.37 14.63
CA TYR A 31 11.95 0.75 15.18
C TYR A 31 12.69 0.31 16.45
N THR A 32 13.99 0.57 16.49
CA THR A 32 14.81 0.38 17.69
C THR A 32 15.23 1.74 18.22
N ILE A 33 14.71 2.09 19.39
CA ILE A 33 14.97 3.34 20.09
C ILE A 33 15.93 3.06 21.23
N ILE A 34 17.15 3.57 21.12
CA ILE A 34 18.17 3.54 22.18
C ILE A 34 18.13 4.89 22.87
N PHE A 35 17.89 4.90 24.17
CA PHE A 35 17.89 6.13 24.97
C PHE A 35 18.87 6.01 26.14
N GLY A 36 19.39 7.13 26.61
CA GLY A 36 20.37 7.14 27.69
C GLY A 36 20.51 8.47 28.39
N ASN A 37 21.07 8.42 29.60
CA ASN A 37 21.56 9.56 30.36
C ASN A 37 23.09 9.41 30.50
N SER A 38 23.86 10.25 29.80
CA SER A 38 25.32 10.28 29.87
C SER A 38 25.84 11.26 30.94
N GLY A 39 24.94 11.81 31.76
CA GLY A 39 25.29 12.74 32.82
C GLY A 39 25.79 12.01 34.06
N GLU A 40 26.48 12.74 34.93
CA GLU A 40 27.05 12.19 36.17
C GLU A 40 26.01 11.98 37.29
N VAL A 41 24.77 12.45 37.09
CA VAL A 41 23.67 12.37 38.07
C VAL A 41 22.44 11.68 37.47
N PRO A 42 21.59 11.03 38.29
CA PRO A 42 20.33 10.49 37.81
C PRO A 42 19.41 11.59 37.27
N ALA A 43 18.76 11.30 36.14
CA ALA A 43 17.72 12.14 35.54
C ALA A 43 16.33 11.64 35.98
N PHE A 44 15.41 12.55 36.29
CA PHE A 44 14.10 12.24 36.88
C PHE A 44 12.95 12.65 35.96
N GLU A 45 11.78 12.05 36.21
CA GLU A 45 10.53 12.39 35.52
C GLU A 45 10.64 12.37 33.99
N LEU A 46 11.45 11.45 33.48
CA LEU A 46 11.72 11.34 32.06
C LEU A 46 10.50 10.86 31.29
N ASN A 47 10.26 11.51 30.16
CA ASN A 47 9.26 11.11 29.18
C ASN A 47 9.92 10.90 27.82
N LEU A 48 9.35 9.98 27.04
CA LEU A 48 9.76 9.73 25.68
C LEU A 48 8.52 9.68 24.79
N ASP A 49 8.53 10.51 23.75
CA ASP A 49 7.47 10.59 22.74
C ASP A 49 8.02 10.06 21.41
N SER A 50 7.24 9.22 20.74
CA SER A 50 7.52 8.68 19.40
C SER A 50 6.32 8.98 18.49
N ASP A 51 6.59 9.74 17.44
CA ASP A 51 5.63 10.07 16.40
C ASP A 51 5.57 8.93 15.37
N LEU A 52 4.97 7.81 15.78
CA LEU A 52 4.82 6.65 14.90
C LEU A 52 3.84 6.97 13.76
N PRO A 53 4.16 6.58 12.51
CA PRO A 53 3.27 6.77 11.36
C PRO A 53 1.89 6.14 11.56
N ALA A 54 0.85 6.81 11.08
CA ALA A 54 -0.53 6.32 11.12
C ALA A 54 -0.74 5.11 10.20
N GLU A 55 0.14 4.94 9.22
CA GLU A 55 0.16 3.85 8.25
C GLU A 55 0.77 2.56 8.81
N LEU A 56 1.13 2.53 10.10
CA LEU A 56 1.52 1.30 10.78
C LEU A 56 0.32 0.63 11.45
N VAL A 57 0.15 -0.65 11.17
CA VAL A 57 -0.82 -1.54 11.81
C VAL A 57 -0.09 -2.58 12.67
N ASP A 58 -0.84 -3.27 13.53
CA ASP A 58 -0.33 -4.33 14.42
C ASP A 58 0.87 -3.91 15.29
N ILE A 59 0.82 -2.67 15.81
CA ILE A 59 1.90 -2.13 16.62
C ILE A 59 2.04 -2.92 17.93
N ALA A 60 3.25 -3.35 18.22
CA ALA A 60 3.65 -3.95 19.48
C ALA A 60 4.92 -3.29 20.01
N VAL A 61 5.00 -3.14 21.33
CA VAL A 61 6.09 -2.44 22.02
C VAL A 61 6.70 -3.35 23.06
N SER A 62 8.03 -3.40 23.10
CA SER A 62 8.79 -4.05 24.17
C SER A 62 9.92 -3.13 24.64
N SER A 63 10.40 -3.32 25.86
CA SER A 63 11.44 -2.49 26.44
C SER A 63 12.39 -3.28 27.33
N SER A 64 13.66 -2.89 27.35
CA SER A 64 14.67 -3.41 28.28
C SER A 64 14.58 -2.79 29.67
N GLN A 65 13.82 -1.70 29.83
CA GLN A 65 13.58 -1.00 31.08
C GLN A 65 12.08 -0.98 31.39
N THR A 66 11.74 -0.73 32.66
CA THR A 66 10.34 -0.49 33.01
C THR A 66 9.89 0.84 32.41
N ILE A 67 8.84 0.79 31.60
CA ILE A 67 8.22 1.97 30.99
C ILE A 67 6.71 1.90 31.25
N THR A 68 6.07 3.06 31.37
CA THR A 68 4.61 3.15 31.49
C THR A 68 4.08 3.93 30.30
N GLN A 69 3.24 3.31 29.47
CA GLN A 69 2.60 4.01 28.37
C GLN A 69 1.61 5.05 28.89
N THR A 70 1.73 6.28 28.39
CA THR A 70 0.93 7.44 28.78
C THR A 70 0.12 8.02 27.61
N GLY A 71 0.42 7.63 26.37
CA GLY A 71 -0.27 8.09 25.15
C GLY A 71 -0.06 7.17 23.94
N THR A 72 -0.90 7.35 22.92
CA THR A 72 -0.85 6.61 21.63
C THR A 72 -0.86 7.53 20.41
N ALA A 73 -0.97 8.85 20.59
CA ALA A 73 -0.86 9.85 19.52
C ALA A 73 -0.33 11.18 20.09
N PRO A 74 1.00 11.37 20.24
CA PRO A 74 2.06 10.41 19.91
C PRO A 74 2.10 9.21 20.86
N TYR A 75 2.85 8.17 20.51
CA TYR A 75 3.16 7.11 21.46
C TYR A 75 4.08 7.67 22.53
N SER A 76 3.58 7.73 23.76
CA SER A 76 4.28 8.36 24.88
C SER A 76 4.52 7.37 25.98
N TRP A 77 5.72 7.42 26.57
CA TRP A 77 6.10 6.60 27.71
C TRP A 77 6.77 7.41 28.80
N ALA A 78 6.29 7.25 30.03
CA ALA A 78 7.02 7.67 31.21
C ALA A 78 8.12 6.64 31.52
N LEU A 79 9.37 7.10 31.57
CA LEU A 79 10.57 6.30 31.88
C LEU A 79 10.94 6.37 33.37
N GLY A 80 10.43 7.36 34.10
CA GLY A 80 10.73 7.57 35.52
C GLY A 80 12.14 8.09 35.73
N THR A 81 12.92 7.41 36.57
CA THR A 81 14.31 7.79 36.87
C THR A 81 15.30 6.94 36.07
N LEU A 82 16.23 7.59 35.39
CA LEU A 82 17.35 6.94 34.72
C LEU A 82 18.66 7.30 35.42
N ALA A 83 19.38 6.29 35.91
CA ALA A 83 20.65 6.50 36.59
C ALA A 83 21.70 7.14 35.67
N ALA A 84 22.74 7.72 36.28
CA ALA A 84 23.92 8.20 35.57
C ALA A 84 24.53 7.08 34.72
N ASP A 85 25.06 7.45 33.55
CA ASP A 85 25.69 6.54 32.57
C ASP A 85 24.84 5.30 32.22
N SER A 86 23.52 5.42 32.28
CA SER A 86 22.57 4.32 32.06
C SER A 86 21.64 4.60 30.89
N GLY A 87 21.05 3.54 30.35
CA GLY A 87 20.13 3.64 29.23
C GLY A 87 19.20 2.45 29.11
N GLY A 88 18.46 2.42 28.01
CA GLY A 88 17.56 1.34 27.67
C GLY A 88 17.27 1.29 26.18
N VAL A 89 16.55 0.25 25.80
CA VAL A 89 16.09 0.03 24.43
C VAL A 89 14.60 -0.18 24.45
N ILE A 90 13.87 0.62 23.66
CA ILE A 90 12.48 0.35 23.28
C ILE A 90 12.49 -0.21 21.87
N THR A 91 11.84 -1.34 21.67
CA THR A 91 11.63 -1.95 20.37
C THR A 91 10.15 -1.87 20.03
N VAL A 92 9.84 -1.16 18.94
CA VAL A 92 8.49 -1.08 18.37
C VAL A 92 8.47 -1.89 17.09
N THR A 93 7.58 -2.85 16.98
CA THR A 93 7.32 -3.60 15.75
C THR A 93 5.94 -3.25 15.22
N GLY A 94 5.78 -3.21 13.90
CA GLY A 94 4.49 -3.07 13.23
C GLY A 94 4.56 -3.57 11.80
N ARG A 95 3.50 -3.38 11.04
CA ARG A 95 3.45 -3.60 9.59
C ARG A 95 2.99 -2.34 8.90
N ILE A 96 3.56 -2.05 7.74
CA ILE A 96 3.00 -1.02 6.85
C ILE A 96 1.61 -1.50 6.41
N ASP A 97 0.63 -0.61 6.42
CA ASP A 97 -0.73 -0.89 5.94
C ASP A 97 -0.66 -1.55 4.55
N PRO A 98 -1.17 -2.79 4.39
CA PRO A 98 -1.16 -3.49 3.11
C PRO A 98 -2.01 -2.79 2.04
N ASP A 99 -2.98 -1.97 2.43
CA ASP A 99 -3.95 -1.33 1.53
C ASP A 99 -3.54 0.08 1.08
N LEU A 100 -2.28 0.48 1.31
CA LEU A 100 -1.75 1.75 0.79
C LEU A 100 -1.98 1.87 -0.71
N ASN A 101 -2.41 3.05 -1.15
CA ASN A 101 -2.72 3.38 -2.54
C ASN A 101 -1.87 4.52 -3.10
N ALA A 102 -0.85 4.95 -2.34
CA ALA A 102 0.08 6.00 -2.71
C ALA A 102 1.45 5.74 -2.06
N GLU A 103 2.50 6.20 -2.73
CA GLU A 103 3.86 6.23 -2.17
C GLU A 103 3.95 7.31 -1.07
N LEU A 104 4.80 7.08 -0.08
CA LEU A 104 5.00 8.01 1.04
C LEU A 104 6.40 7.88 1.63
N ASN A 105 6.80 8.89 2.42
CA ASN A 105 7.99 8.81 3.26
C ASN A 105 7.56 8.44 4.68
N LEU A 106 7.86 7.21 5.12
CA LEU A 106 7.52 6.70 6.43
C LEU A 106 8.57 7.21 7.43
N SER A 107 8.18 8.12 8.30
CA SER A 107 9.09 8.76 9.25
C SER A 107 8.66 8.55 10.69
N ASN A 108 9.63 8.38 11.58
CA ASN A 108 9.40 8.39 13.02
C ASN A 108 10.38 9.35 13.66
N THR A 109 9.85 10.32 14.41
CA THR A 109 10.64 11.24 15.24
C THR A 109 10.45 10.87 16.69
N VAL A 110 11.56 10.72 17.41
CA VAL A 110 11.58 10.34 18.81
C VAL A 110 12.24 11.44 19.62
N GLN A 111 11.54 11.89 20.66
CA GLN A 111 12.00 12.87 21.62
C GLN A 111 12.08 12.25 23.01
N ILE A 112 13.19 12.45 23.71
CA ILE A 112 13.30 12.19 25.15
C ILE A 112 13.50 13.52 25.87
N TYR A 113 12.77 13.74 26.96
CA TYR A 113 12.83 15.00 27.69
C TYR A 113 12.60 14.86 29.19
N SER A 114 13.15 15.84 29.92
CA SER A 114 12.86 16.17 31.31
C SER A 114 12.39 17.63 31.39
N ASP A 115 12.27 18.18 32.60
CA ASP A 115 12.00 19.60 32.81
C ASP A 115 13.13 20.53 32.31
N ASN A 116 14.33 19.96 32.05
CA ASN A 116 15.52 20.75 31.76
C ASN A 116 16.40 20.25 30.61
N ALA A 117 16.11 19.09 30.04
CA ALA A 117 16.83 18.55 28.90
C ALA A 117 15.88 17.97 27.85
N LEU A 118 16.31 18.03 26.59
CA LEU A 118 15.63 17.42 25.47
C LEU A 118 16.67 16.88 24.50
N ALA A 119 16.46 15.67 24.01
CA ALA A 119 17.19 15.10 22.89
C ALA A 119 16.19 14.50 21.88
N GLU A 120 16.51 14.62 20.61
CA GLU A 120 15.64 14.20 19.51
C GLU A 120 16.44 13.42 18.45
N HIS A 121 15.80 12.43 17.85
CA HIS A 121 16.30 11.79 16.65
C HIS A 121 15.16 11.35 15.75
N SER A 122 15.39 11.40 14.43
CA SER A 122 14.41 10.97 13.43
C SER A 122 15.03 9.98 12.46
N VAL A 123 14.21 9.05 11.98
CA VAL A 123 14.56 8.13 10.90
C VAL A 123 13.41 8.09 9.90
N SER A 124 13.72 7.96 8.62
CA SER A 124 12.71 7.75 7.58
C SER A 124 13.16 6.78 6.50
N ALA A 125 12.18 6.23 5.78
CA ALA A 125 12.36 5.37 4.63
C ALA A 125 11.20 5.58 3.64
N ASP A 126 11.47 5.46 2.35
CA ASP A 126 10.42 5.57 1.33
C ASP A 126 9.64 4.26 1.24
N VAL A 127 8.31 4.37 1.19
CA VAL A 127 7.41 3.28 0.85
C VAL A 127 7.04 3.42 -0.61
N VAL A 128 7.44 2.44 -1.42
CA VAL A 128 7.18 2.40 -2.86
C VAL A 128 6.15 1.33 -3.16
N LEU A 129 5.31 1.57 -4.17
CA LEU A 129 4.27 0.64 -4.57
C LEU A 129 4.61 0.02 -5.93
N PRO A 130 4.35 -1.28 -6.14
CA PRO A 130 4.34 -1.84 -7.48
C PRO A 130 3.40 -1.07 -8.41
N GLU A 131 3.82 -0.94 -9.67
CA GLU A 131 2.98 -0.38 -10.72
C GLU A 131 2.22 -1.51 -11.43
N VAL A 132 0.95 -1.31 -11.77
CA VAL A 132 0.15 -2.25 -12.58
C VAL A 132 -0.22 -1.67 -13.92
N ALA A 133 -0.08 -2.49 -14.98
CA ALA A 133 -0.48 -2.15 -16.33
C ALA A 133 -1.08 -3.37 -17.06
N PHE A 134 -1.93 -3.13 -18.05
CA PHE A 134 -2.28 -4.13 -19.04
C PHE A 134 -1.06 -4.53 -19.87
N ALA A 135 -0.97 -5.81 -20.24
CA ALA A 135 0.07 -6.34 -21.11
C ALA A 135 -0.08 -5.90 -22.59
N VAL A 136 -1.27 -5.42 -22.96
CA VAL A 136 -1.65 -5.04 -24.32
C VAL A 136 -2.34 -3.69 -24.31
N THR A 137 -2.38 -3.02 -25.46
CA THR A 137 -3.11 -1.74 -25.65
C THR A 137 -4.53 -1.97 -26.18
N SER A 138 -4.73 -3.05 -26.92
CA SER A 138 -6.03 -3.49 -27.43
C SER A 138 -6.14 -5.01 -27.43
N ALA A 139 -7.37 -5.51 -27.46
CA ALA A 139 -7.68 -6.92 -27.65
C ALA A 139 -8.81 -7.07 -28.68
N THR A 140 -8.86 -8.22 -29.34
CA THR A 140 -9.95 -8.59 -30.24
C THR A 140 -10.45 -9.97 -29.86
N VAL A 141 -11.76 -10.15 -29.82
CA VAL A 141 -12.43 -11.38 -29.38
C VAL A 141 -13.63 -11.64 -30.29
N ALA A 142 -13.88 -12.89 -30.64
CA ALA A 142 -15.11 -13.25 -31.34
C ALA A 142 -16.26 -13.40 -30.33
N GLU A 143 -17.49 -13.05 -30.72
CA GLU A 143 -18.64 -13.26 -29.82
C GLU A 143 -18.75 -14.71 -29.34
N THR A 144 -18.46 -15.66 -30.23
CA THR A 144 -18.47 -17.10 -29.94
C THR A 144 -17.41 -17.56 -28.94
N ASP A 145 -16.38 -16.76 -28.64
CA ASP A 145 -15.38 -17.11 -27.62
C ASP A 145 -15.95 -17.00 -26.20
N GLY A 146 -17.05 -16.25 -26.01
CA GLY A 146 -17.79 -16.10 -24.75
C GLY A 146 -17.06 -15.31 -23.66
N GLN A 147 -15.76 -15.08 -23.78
CA GLN A 147 -14.98 -14.22 -22.88
C GLN A 147 -13.71 -13.69 -23.53
N VAL A 148 -13.32 -12.47 -23.13
CA VAL A 148 -11.98 -11.94 -23.37
C VAL A 148 -11.15 -12.01 -22.09
N THR A 149 -9.89 -12.43 -22.22
CA THR A 149 -8.92 -12.47 -21.12
C THR A 149 -7.89 -11.38 -21.31
N LEU A 150 -7.75 -10.49 -20.32
CA LEU A 150 -6.80 -9.39 -20.30
C LEU A 150 -5.75 -9.62 -19.22
N THR A 151 -4.48 -9.73 -19.62
CA THR A 151 -3.37 -9.95 -18.69
C THR A 151 -2.90 -8.62 -18.08
N LEU A 152 -2.69 -8.61 -16.76
CA LEU A 152 -2.07 -7.52 -16.01
C LEU A 152 -0.66 -7.91 -15.59
N ASN A 153 0.27 -6.97 -15.68
CA ASN A 153 1.64 -7.13 -15.19
C ASN A 153 1.94 -6.12 -14.08
N LEU A 154 2.64 -6.56 -13.05
CA LEU A 154 3.25 -5.70 -12.05
C LEU A 154 4.70 -5.37 -12.42
N SER A 155 5.15 -4.16 -12.08
CA SER A 155 6.57 -3.77 -12.23
C SER A 155 7.48 -4.57 -11.30
N ASN A 156 7.00 -4.90 -10.09
CA ASN A 156 7.70 -5.68 -9.09
C ASN A 156 6.71 -6.53 -8.25
N PRO A 157 7.11 -7.68 -7.70
CA PRO A 157 6.27 -8.43 -6.77
C PRO A 157 6.17 -7.75 -5.40
N ASN A 158 5.02 -7.90 -4.72
CA ASN A 158 4.92 -7.66 -3.28
C ASN A 158 4.86 -9.00 -2.53
N PRO A 159 5.89 -9.40 -1.76
CA PRO A 159 5.92 -10.68 -1.05
C PRO A 159 5.22 -10.65 0.33
N TYR A 160 4.72 -9.49 0.77
CA TYR A 160 4.24 -9.30 2.15
C TYR A 160 2.71 -9.24 2.28
N ALA A 161 2.00 -8.93 1.21
CA ALA A 161 0.54 -8.79 1.20
C ALA A 161 -0.04 -9.11 -0.19
N ASP A 162 -1.35 -9.39 -0.20
CA ASP A 162 -2.15 -9.40 -1.42
C ASP A 162 -2.13 -8.00 -2.05
N ILE A 163 -2.12 -7.93 -3.38
CA ILE A 163 -2.38 -6.70 -4.14
C ILE A 163 -3.78 -6.78 -4.70
N THR A 164 -4.57 -5.73 -4.48
CA THR A 164 -5.91 -5.59 -5.06
C THR A 164 -5.88 -4.56 -6.18
N VAL A 165 -6.32 -4.94 -7.38
CA VAL A 165 -6.47 -4.02 -8.52
C VAL A 165 -7.94 -3.93 -8.88
N TYR A 166 -8.52 -2.74 -8.80
CA TYR A 166 -9.90 -2.50 -9.24
C TYR A 166 -9.92 -2.23 -10.74
N TYR A 167 -11.02 -2.58 -11.41
CA TYR A 167 -11.21 -2.28 -12.82
C TYR A 167 -12.69 -2.08 -13.15
N ALA A 168 -12.95 -1.28 -14.17
CA ALA A 168 -14.28 -1.01 -14.66
C ALA A 168 -14.34 -1.08 -16.19
N THR A 169 -15.44 -1.61 -16.72
CA THR A 169 -15.77 -1.54 -18.15
C THR A 169 -16.58 -0.27 -18.45
N ALA A 170 -16.39 0.29 -19.64
CA ALA A 170 -17.24 1.36 -20.14
C ALA A 170 -17.63 1.11 -21.60
N ASP A 171 -18.90 1.43 -21.91
CA ASP A 171 -19.48 1.30 -23.24
C ASP A 171 -18.70 2.10 -24.28
N GLY A 172 -18.65 1.57 -25.50
CA GLY A 172 -18.23 2.29 -26.69
C GLY A 172 -19.34 2.20 -27.73
N THR A 173 -19.07 1.49 -28.82
CA THR A 173 -20.15 1.02 -29.71
C THR A 173 -20.79 -0.27 -29.20
N ALA A 174 -20.03 -1.12 -28.50
CA ALA A 174 -20.57 -2.25 -27.75
C ALA A 174 -21.18 -1.74 -26.43
N LEU A 175 -22.36 -2.24 -26.11
CA LEU A 175 -23.21 -1.85 -24.99
C LEU A 175 -23.34 -2.97 -23.96
N ALA A 176 -23.16 -2.62 -22.69
CA ALA A 176 -23.33 -3.55 -21.58
C ALA A 176 -24.76 -4.15 -21.57
N GLY A 177 -24.83 -5.46 -21.37
CA GLY A 177 -26.07 -6.24 -21.37
C GLY A 177 -26.58 -6.63 -22.75
N GLN A 178 -25.96 -6.13 -23.83
CA GLN A 178 -26.20 -6.56 -25.20
C GLN A 178 -25.00 -7.37 -25.71
N ASP A 179 -23.80 -6.79 -25.64
CA ASP A 179 -22.60 -7.34 -26.31
C ASP A 179 -21.58 -7.86 -25.30
N TYR A 180 -21.62 -7.36 -24.07
CA TYR A 180 -20.78 -7.83 -22.97
C TYR A 180 -21.46 -7.63 -21.61
N VAL A 181 -20.97 -8.32 -20.57
CA VAL A 181 -21.44 -8.10 -19.19
C VAL A 181 -20.60 -7.00 -18.55
N ALA A 182 -21.23 -5.90 -18.10
CA ALA A 182 -20.55 -4.85 -17.38
C ALA A 182 -19.81 -5.39 -16.16
N ALA A 183 -18.57 -4.95 -15.96
CA ALA A 183 -17.76 -5.28 -14.80
C ALA A 183 -17.35 -3.99 -14.08
N ASN A 184 -17.51 -4.00 -12.76
CA ASN A 184 -16.93 -3.03 -11.83
C ASN A 184 -16.48 -3.85 -10.61
N SER A 185 -15.27 -4.40 -10.69
CA SER A 185 -14.80 -5.49 -9.84
C SER A 185 -13.32 -5.31 -9.51
N SER A 186 -12.75 -6.25 -8.76
CA SER A 186 -11.32 -6.34 -8.54
C SER A 186 -10.76 -7.69 -8.94
N VAL A 187 -9.45 -7.72 -9.12
CA VAL A 187 -8.63 -8.92 -9.16
C VAL A 187 -7.57 -8.84 -8.06
N ILE A 188 -7.21 -9.99 -7.50
CA ILE A 188 -6.20 -10.09 -6.45
C ILE A 188 -4.96 -10.78 -7.04
N LEU A 189 -3.79 -10.23 -6.74
CA LEU A 189 -2.51 -10.90 -6.90
C LEU A 189 -2.03 -11.35 -5.52
N ALA A 190 -1.83 -12.65 -5.34
CA ALA A 190 -1.30 -13.18 -4.08
C ALA A 190 0.17 -12.77 -3.88
N PRO A 191 0.70 -12.80 -2.65
CA PRO A 191 2.08 -12.45 -2.36
C PRO A 191 3.09 -13.09 -3.32
N GLY A 192 3.95 -12.25 -3.88
CA GLY A 192 5.02 -12.66 -4.80
C GLY A 192 4.59 -12.84 -6.26
N GLN A 193 3.30 -12.76 -6.59
CA GLN A 193 2.84 -12.79 -7.98
C GLN A 193 3.15 -11.48 -8.68
N THR A 194 3.46 -11.56 -9.98
CA THR A 194 3.71 -10.40 -10.85
C THR A 194 2.73 -10.32 -12.02
N GLN A 195 1.83 -11.29 -12.15
CA GLN A 195 0.87 -11.35 -13.24
C GLN A 195 -0.45 -11.95 -12.75
N THR A 196 -1.54 -11.41 -13.28
CA THR A 196 -2.89 -11.96 -13.13
C THR A 196 -3.71 -11.65 -14.38
N THR A 197 -4.96 -12.12 -14.43
CA THR A 197 -5.85 -11.90 -15.57
C THR A 197 -7.22 -11.40 -15.13
N ILE A 198 -7.75 -10.44 -15.89
CA ILE A 198 -9.16 -10.05 -15.86
C ILE A 198 -9.89 -10.85 -16.93
N GLN A 199 -11.09 -11.33 -16.63
CA GLN A 199 -11.99 -11.97 -17.60
C GLN A 199 -13.27 -11.15 -17.71
N ILE A 200 -13.63 -10.76 -18.93
CA ILE A 200 -14.90 -10.09 -19.24
C ILE A 200 -15.73 -11.04 -20.10
N VAL A 201 -16.97 -11.28 -19.69
CA VAL A 201 -17.90 -12.13 -20.42
C VAL A 201 -18.40 -11.38 -21.65
N ILE A 202 -18.28 -12.03 -22.81
CA ILE A 202 -18.82 -11.57 -24.08
C ILE A 202 -20.16 -12.25 -24.32
N LEU A 203 -21.15 -11.47 -24.71
CA LEU A 203 -22.48 -11.97 -25.04
C LEU A 203 -22.52 -12.22 -26.53
N HIS A 204 -23.12 -13.35 -26.93
CA HIS A 204 -23.29 -13.72 -28.32
C HIS A 204 -24.77 -13.78 -28.64
N ASN A 205 -25.13 -13.26 -29.82
CA ASN A 205 -26.48 -13.36 -30.33
C ASN A 205 -26.50 -14.03 -31.73
N VAL A 206 -27.51 -13.79 -32.57
CA VAL A 206 -27.62 -14.44 -33.91
C VAL A 206 -27.76 -13.43 -35.03
N ARG A 207 -27.55 -12.15 -34.71
CA ARG A 207 -27.75 -11.02 -35.60
C ARG A 207 -26.39 -10.63 -36.13
N GLU A 208 -26.32 -10.48 -37.44
CA GLU A 208 -25.12 -9.91 -38.06
C GLU A 208 -24.92 -8.46 -37.63
N GLU A 209 -23.74 -8.16 -37.10
CA GLU A 209 -23.35 -6.89 -36.52
C GLU A 209 -21.98 -6.44 -37.04
N GLU A 210 -21.76 -5.13 -37.13
CA GLU A 210 -20.43 -4.60 -37.44
C GLU A 210 -19.52 -4.80 -36.22
N PRO A 211 -18.18 -4.81 -36.35
CA PRO A 211 -17.30 -4.88 -35.18
C PRO A 211 -17.55 -3.74 -34.19
N GLU A 212 -17.75 -4.09 -32.93
CA GLU A 212 -18.06 -3.15 -31.87
C GLU A 212 -16.96 -3.07 -30.82
N THR A 213 -16.93 -2.00 -30.03
CA THR A 213 -15.86 -1.74 -29.07
C THR A 213 -16.37 -1.31 -27.72
N PHE A 214 -15.70 -1.77 -26.65
CA PHE A 214 -15.82 -1.25 -25.30
C PHE A 214 -14.43 -1.07 -24.69
N THR A 215 -14.34 -0.45 -23.51
CA THR A 215 -13.06 -0.23 -22.82
C THR A 215 -13.04 -0.88 -21.44
N VAL A 216 -11.85 -1.27 -20.98
CA VAL A 216 -11.59 -1.71 -19.61
C VAL A 216 -10.50 -0.82 -19.02
N THR A 217 -10.77 -0.19 -17.88
CA THR A 217 -9.85 0.73 -17.21
C THR A 217 -9.49 0.23 -15.81
N LEU A 218 -8.20 0.24 -15.48
CA LEU A 218 -7.68 -0.03 -14.15
C LEU A 218 -7.90 1.18 -13.23
N VAL A 219 -8.25 0.90 -12.00
CA VAL A 219 -8.41 1.85 -10.90
C VAL A 219 -7.47 1.43 -9.77
N SER A 220 -6.95 2.40 -9.02
CA SER A 220 -6.08 2.10 -7.88
C SER A 220 -6.79 1.22 -6.86
N GLY A 221 -6.03 0.32 -6.24
CA GLY A 221 -6.48 -0.51 -5.13
C GLY A 221 -5.41 -0.60 -4.05
N GLY A 222 -5.47 -1.66 -3.25
CA GLY A 222 -4.54 -1.87 -2.14
C GLY A 222 -3.19 -2.38 -2.61
N GLY A 223 -2.13 -1.69 -2.20
CA GLY A 223 -0.74 -2.09 -2.39
C GLY A 223 -0.17 -1.85 -3.79
N VAL A 224 -0.82 -1.04 -4.63
CA VAL A 224 -0.47 -0.89 -6.05
C VAL A 224 -0.91 0.44 -6.64
N ILE A 225 -0.19 0.92 -7.66
CA ILE A 225 -0.52 2.13 -8.42
C ILE A 225 -0.70 1.78 -9.91
N PRO A 226 -1.83 2.13 -10.56
CA PRO A 226 -1.95 2.01 -12.01
C PRO A 226 -1.01 2.98 -12.72
N ALA A 227 -0.14 2.47 -13.60
CA ALA A 227 0.78 3.28 -14.41
C ALA A 227 1.01 2.65 -15.78
N GLY A 228 1.42 3.44 -16.77
CA GLY A 228 1.59 2.95 -18.15
C GLY A 228 0.26 2.70 -18.86
N GLN A 229 0.03 1.47 -19.33
CA GLN A 229 -1.20 1.11 -20.06
C GLN A 229 -2.32 0.73 -19.08
N ILE A 230 -3.13 1.71 -18.70
CA ILE A 230 -4.21 1.53 -17.70
C ILE A 230 -5.60 1.37 -18.31
N THR A 231 -5.76 1.56 -19.61
CA THR A 231 -7.03 1.35 -20.32
C THR A 231 -6.80 0.48 -21.54
N VAL A 232 -7.62 -0.55 -21.78
CA VAL A 232 -7.59 -1.37 -22.99
C VAL A 232 -8.89 -1.21 -23.76
N THR A 233 -8.78 -1.03 -25.08
CA THR A 233 -9.93 -1.14 -25.98
C THR A 233 -10.09 -2.59 -26.42
N VAL A 234 -11.28 -3.15 -26.21
CA VAL A 234 -11.65 -4.48 -26.69
C VAL A 234 -12.55 -4.31 -27.90
N THR A 235 -12.21 -4.98 -29.00
CA THR A 235 -13.06 -5.11 -30.19
C THR A 235 -13.73 -6.47 -30.19
N ILE A 236 -15.06 -6.49 -30.25
CA ILE A 236 -15.86 -7.68 -30.46
C ILE A 236 -16.08 -7.82 -31.96
N THR A 237 -15.67 -8.95 -32.54
CA THR A 237 -15.95 -9.27 -33.93
C THR A 237 -17.10 -10.23 -34.01
N ASP A 238 -18.09 -9.87 -34.82
CA ASP A 238 -19.18 -10.75 -35.18
C ASP A 238 -18.67 -11.95 -36.01
N ASN A 239 -19.30 -13.09 -35.81
CA ASN A 239 -19.07 -14.32 -36.56
C ASN A 239 -20.36 -14.90 -37.15
N ASP A 240 -21.47 -14.16 -37.09
CA ASP A 240 -22.74 -14.57 -37.68
C ASP A 240 -22.73 -14.35 -39.20
N LEU A 241 -23.57 -15.14 -39.87
CA LEU A 241 -23.75 -15.03 -41.32
C LEU A 241 -25.01 -14.24 -41.60
N THR A 242 -24.97 -13.37 -42.61
CA THR A 242 -26.17 -12.75 -43.17
C THR A 242 -27.18 -13.83 -43.56
N VAL A 243 -28.27 -13.96 -42.82
CA VAL A 243 -29.40 -14.81 -43.27
C VAL A 243 -30.15 -14.04 -44.35
N TYR A 244 -29.72 -14.19 -45.61
CA TYR A 244 -30.57 -13.83 -46.74
C TYR A 244 -31.75 -14.81 -46.74
N GLY A 245 -32.92 -14.33 -46.32
CA GLY A 245 -34.17 -15.07 -46.49
C GLY A 245 -34.35 -15.49 -47.96
N PRO A 246 -35.00 -16.64 -48.25
CA PRO A 246 -35.18 -17.08 -49.62
C PRO A 246 -35.86 -15.97 -50.41
N ILE A 247 -35.24 -15.57 -51.54
CA ILE A 247 -35.88 -14.68 -52.51
C ILE A 247 -37.13 -15.41 -52.99
N VAL A 248 -38.29 -15.01 -52.48
CA VAL A 248 -39.58 -15.45 -53.02
C VAL A 248 -39.75 -14.74 -54.36
N THR A 249 -39.21 -15.33 -55.43
CA THR A 249 -39.61 -14.95 -56.78
C THR A 249 -41.06 -15.41 -56.95
N ARG A 250 -42.00 -14.47 -56.85
CA ARG A 250 -43.39 -14.74 -57.23
C ARG A 250 -43.42 -15.05 -58.75
N PRO A 251 -44.12 -16.11 -59.17
CA PRO A 251 -44.28 -16.45 -60.58
C PRO A 251 -45.09 -15.40 -61.34
#